data_AF-A0A966UJU0-F1
#
_entry.id   AF-A0A966UJU0-F1
#
_cell.length_a   1.000
_cell.length_b   1.000
_cell.length_c   1.000
_cell.angle_alpha   90.00
_cell.angle_beta   90.00
_cell.angle_gamma   90.00
#
_symmetry.space_group_name_H-M   'P 1'
#
loop_
_entity.id
_entity.type
_entity.pdbx_description
1 polymer ?
#
loop_
_entity_poly.entity_id
_entity_poly.type
_entity_poly.pdbx_seq_one_letter_code
_entity_poly.pdbx_strand_id
1 'polypeptide(L)'
;MTSAGISGVAFLSMVKNLDSRRWFDRMAPQTLQIATMLLYLNGFFALIGFMDRSDWIGYARVDKGALGAIVGLAVIGAFVAGGFLMANERRLGYRVALVAAFSPFLLRFWILSGPYYSLWDRISGRDTIGLLFDVALCALLLHPMSREHQRVWYR
;
A
#
# COMPACT_ATOMS: atom_id res chain seq x y z
N MET A 1 -5.31 -34.18 -15.66
CA MET A 1 -4.66 -32.96 -16.18
C MET A 1 -5.74 -31.92 -16.48
N THR A 2 -6.14 -31.08 -15.51
CA THR A 2 -7.02 -29.91 -15.76
C THR A 2 -7.00 -28.97 -14.55
N SER A 3 -6.10 -27.98 -14.53
CA SER A 3 -6.13 -26.92 -13.49
C SER A 3 -5.43 -25.61 -13.93
N ALA A 4 -5.88 -24.99 -15.02
CA ALA A 4 -5.33 -23.69 -15.43
C ALA A 4 -6.35 -22.69 -16.05
N GLY A 5 -7.65 -22.93 -15.92
CA GLY A 5 -8.68 -22.08 -16.58
C GLY A 5 -9.51 -21.17 -15.65
N ILE A 6 -9.49 -21.39 -14.34
CA ILE A 6 -10.48 -20.78 -13.42
C ILE A 6 -10.03 -19.40 -12.89
N SER A 7 -8.74 -19.11 -12.89
CA SER A 7 -8.18 -17.91 -12.25
C SER A 7 -8.51 -16.60 -13.00
N GLY A 8 -8.57 -16.63 -14.33
CA GLY A 8 -8.79 -15.43 -15.15
C GLY A 8 -10.24 -14.94 -15.13
N VAL A 9 -11.21 -15.86 -15.21
CA VAL A 9 -12.64 -15.52 -15.24
C VAL A 9 -13.12 -14.99 -13.89
N ALA A 10 -12.58 -15.52 -12.78
CA ALA A 10 -12.87 -15.03 -11.43
C ALA A 10 -12.29 -13.64 -11.15
N PHE A 11 -11.08 -13.35 -11.65
CA PHE A 11 -10.51 -12.01 -11.57
C PHE A 11 -11.34 -11.00 -12.39
N LEU A 12 -11.73 -11.37 -13.61
CA LEU A 12 -12.55 -10.52 -14.47
C LEU A 12 -13.97 -10.31 -13.92
N SER A 13 -14.60 -11.32 -13.31
CA SER A 13 -15.90 -11.18 -12.64
C SER A 13 -15.81 -10.37 -11.34
N MET A 14 -14.67 -10.44 -10.64
CA MET A 14 -14.38 -9.61 -9.47
C MET A 14 -14.29 -8.12 -9.83
N VAL A 15 -13.62 -7.78 -10.93
CA VAL A 15 -13.55 -6.40 -11.45
C VAL A 15 -14.92 -5.91 -11.94
N LYS A 16 -15.77 -6.81 -12.45
CA LYS A 16 -17.10 -6.46 -13.01
C LYS A 16 -18.12 -5.92 -11.99
N ASN A 17 -17.88 -6.12 -10.70
CA ASN A 17 -18.74 -5.68 -9.59
C ASN A 17 -18.06 -4.61 -8.71
N LEU A 18 -17.14 -3.83 -9.27
CA LEU A 18 -16.54 -2.68 -8.60
C LEU A 18 -17.29 -1.42 -9.02
N ASP A 19 -17.69 -0.61 -8.05
CA ASP A 19 -18.20 0.72 -8.34
C ASP A 19 -17.00 1.66 -8.51
N SER A 20 -16.73 2.02 -9.77
CA SER A 20 -15.64 2.94 -10.16
C SER A 20 -15.79 4.34 -9.55
N ARG A 21 -16.99 4.70 -9.07
CA ARG A 21 -17.24 5.98 -8.39
C ARG A 21 -17.04 5.90 -6.88
N ARG A 22 -16.94 4.70 -6.31
CA ARG A 22 -16.79 4.49 -4.86
C ARG A 22 -15.31 4.46 -4.46
N TRP A 23 -14.73 5.65 -4.32
CA TRP A 23 -13.34 5.84 -3.87
C TRP A 23 -13.19 5.89 -2.35
N PHE A 24 -14.29 6.11 -1.64
CA PHE A 24 -14.31 6.20 -0.19
C PHE A 24 -15.62 5.67 0.37
N ASP A 25 -15.54 4.87 1.41
CA ASP A 25 -16.71 4.35 2.10
C ASP A 25 -16.95 5.07 3.43
N ARG A 26 -18.05 5.82 3.51
CA ARG A 26 -18.46 6.54 4.72
C ARG A 26 -19.16 5.64 5.75
N MET A 27 -19.56 4.43 5.35
CA MET A 27 -20.22 3.47 6.24
C MET A 27 -19.21 2.59 6.99
N ALA A 28 -17.95 2.59 6.56
CA ALA A 28 -16.84 1.94 7.25
C ALA A 28 -16.63 2.56 8.66
N PRO A 29 -16.06 1.80 9.62
CA PRO A 29 -15.70 2.35 10.92
C PRO A 29 -14.63 3.44 10.79
N GLN A 30 -14.61 4.39 11.73
CA GLN A 30 -13.69 5.54 11.72
C GLN A 30 -12.23 5.14 11.52
N THR A 31 -11.78 4.04 12.13
CA THR A 31 -10.40 3.55 11.99
C THR A 31 -10.06 3.16 10.55
N LEU A 32 -11.00 2.51 9.85
CA LEU A 32 -10.83 2.03 8.48
C LEU A 32 -10.96 3.18 7.47
N GLN A 33 -11.80 4.16 7.77
CA GLN A 33 -11.88 5.41 7.02
C GLN A 33 -10.54 6.16 7.06
N ILE A 34 -9.96 6.34 8.25
CA ILE A 34 -8.66 7.01 8.40
C ILE A 34 -7.56 6.18 7.71
N ALA A 35 -7.56 4.85 7.83
CA ALA A 35 -6.62 4.00 7.11
C ALA A 35 -6.71 4.17 5.59
N THR A 36 -7.92 4.25 5.04
CA THR A 36 -8.15 4.47 3.60
C THR A 36 -7.61 5.82 3.14
N MET A 37 -7.82 6.87 3.94
CA MET A 37 -7.24 8.18 3.66
C MET A 37 -5.71 8.17 3.73
N LEU A 38 -5.14 7.51 4.74
CA LEU A 38 -3.68 7.38 4.86
C LEU A 38 -3.07 6.58 3.72
N LEU A 39 -3.75 5.54 3.18
CA LEU A 39 -3.29 4.86 1.97
C LEU A 39 -3.15 5.83 0.80
N TYR A 40 -4.14 6.69 0.56
CA TYR A 40 -4.09 7.66 -0.52
C TYR A 40 -3.03 8.75 -0.27
N LEU A 41 -2.89 9.23 0.96
CA LEU A 41 -1.87 10.21 1.31
C LEU A 41 -0.45 9.62 1.16
N ASN A 42 -0.21 8.40 1.64
CA ASN A 42 1.08 7.73 1.48
C ASN A 42 1.37 7.47 0.00
N GLY A 43 0.39 7.04 -0.77
CA GLY A 43 0.53 6.88 -2.23
C GLY A 43 0.87 8.20 -2.94
N PHE A 44 0.27 9.31 -2.50
CA PHE A 44 0.55 10.64 -3.03
C PHE A 44 1.97 11.12 -2.70
N PHE A 45 2.39 11.03 -1.44
CA PHE A 45 3.76 11.39 -1.05
C PHE A 45 4.80 10.48 -1.70
N ALA A 46 4.51 9.17 -1.81
CA ALA A 46 5.35 8.22 -2.53
C ALA A 46 5.52 8.61 -4.01
N LEU A 47 4.46 9.10 -4.65
CA LEU A 47 4.50 9.57 -6.03
C LEU A 47 5.35 10.84 -6.17
N ILE A 48 5.17 11.82 -5.27
CA ILE A 48 6.00 13.02 -5.24
C ILE A 48 7.47 12.63 -5.06
N GLY A 49 7.75 11.82 -4.03
CA GLY A 49 9.07 11.29 -3.70
C GLY A 49 9.74 10.55 -4.86
N PHE A 50 8.97 9.79 -5.63
CA PHE A 50 9.43 9.11 -6.84
C PHE A 50 9.88 10.11 -7.93
N MET A 51 9.17 11.22 -8.09
CA MET A 51 9.42 12.25 -9.10
C MET A 51 10.58 13.18 -8.70
N ASP A 52 10.56 13.72 -7.48
CA ASP A 52 11.50 14.74 -7.01
C ASP A 52 12.80 14.17 -6.39
N ARG A 53 12.86 12.86 -6.17
CA ARG A 53 13.99 12.14 -5.54
C ARG A 53 14.22 12.48 -4.07
N SER A 54 13.24 13.09 -3.39
CA SER A 54 13.34 13.44 -1.98
C SER A 54 13.21 12.22 -1.07
N ASP A 55 12.40 11.24 -1.48
CA ASP A 55 12.05 10.08 -0.67
C ASP A 55 12.84 8.81 -1.05
N TRP A 56 12.78 7.79 -0.19
CA TRP A 56 13.45 6.49 -0.40
C TRP A 56 13.05 5.82 -1.73
N ILE A 57 11.83 6.04 -2.20
CA ILE A 57 11.32 5.53 -3.49
C ILE A 57 12.04 6.20 -4.67
N GLY A 58 12.27 7.51 -4.60
CA GLY A 58 13.01 8.24 -5.62
C GLY A 58 14.48 7.85 -5.65
N TYR A 59 15.07 7.59 -4.48
CA TYR A 59 16.42 7.02 -4.38
C TYR A 59 16.48 5.61 -5.01
N ALA A 60 15.48 4.76 -4.77
CA ALA A 60 15.40 3.42 -5.38
C ALA A 60 15.48 3.46 -6.91
N ARG A 61 14.77 4.41 -7.53
CA ARG A 61 14.77 4.63 -8.99
C ARG A 61 16.16 4.97 -9.54
N VAL A 62 16.96 5.70 -8.78
CA VAL A 62 18.31 6.13 -9.21
C VAL A 62 19.34 5.04 -8.93
N ASP A 63 19.35 4.48 -7.71
CA ASP A 63 20.35 3.50 -7.26
C ASP A 63 20.14 2.12 -7.89
N LYS A 64 18.89 1.62 -7.92
CA LYS A 64 18.56 0.29 -8.47
C LYS A 64 18.09 0.35 -9.93
N GLY A 65 18.13 1.53 -10.55
CA GLY A 65 17.74 1.75 -11.94
C GLY A 65 16.30 1.32 -12.25
N ALA A 66 16.11 0.63 -13.38
CA ALA A 66 14.80 0.22 -13.87
C ALA A 66 14.03 -0.68 -12.89
N LEU A 67 14.71 -1.57 -12.17
CA LEU A 67 14.06 -2.44 -11.19
C LEU A 67 13.51 -1.63 -10.01
N GLY A 68 14.29 -0.69 -9.48
CA GLY A 68 13.82 0.22 -8.44
C GLY A 68 12.66 1.09 -8.91
N ALA A 69 12.67 1.51 -10.18
CA ALA A 69 11.58 2.27 -10.78
C ALA A 69 10.27 1.46 -10.82
N ILE A 70 10.32 0.21 -11.29
CA ILE A 70 9.16 -0.67 -11.39
C ILE A 70 8.60 -0.98 -10.00
N VAL A 71 9.47 -1.31 -9.04
CA VAL A 71 9.07 -1.60 -7.66
C VAL A 71 8.42 -0.36 -7.02
N GLY A 72 9.01 0.83 -7.20
CA GLY A 72 8.44 2.08 -6.69
C GLY A 72 7.05 2.36 -7.25
N LEU A 73 6.86 2.23 -8.57
CA LEU A 73 5.56 2.39 -9.22
C LEU A 73 4.55 1.33 -8.78
N ALA A 74 4.99 0.09 -8.57
CA ALA A 74 4.14 -0.98 -8.05
C ALA A 74 3.65 -0.68 -6.62
N VAL A 75 4.50 -0.12 -5.77
CA VAL A 75 4.14 0.32 -4.41
C VAL A 75 3.12 1.45 -4.43
N ILE A 76 3.36 2.48 -5.25
CA ILE A 76 2.42 3.59 -5.44
C ILE A 76 1.06 3.04 -5.92
N GLY A 77 1.09 2.15 -6.91
CA GLY A 77 -0.11 1.45 -7.40
C GLY A 77 -0.81 0.64 -6.31
N ALA A 78 -0.06 -0.04 -5.43
CA ALA A 78 -0.59 -0.82 -4.33
C ALA A 78 -1.27 0.06 -3.27
N PHE A 79 -0.74 1.25 -2.97
CA PHE A 79 -1.40 2.20 -2.07
C PHE A 79 -2.77 2.63 -2.61
N VAL A 80 -2.82 3.07 -3.88
CA VAL A 80 -4.06 3.52 -4.53
C VAL A 80 -5.06 2.36 -4.70
N ALA A 81 -4.59 1.22 -5.19
CA ALA A 81 -5.43 0.04 -5.39
C ALA A 81 -5.95 -0.52 -4.06
N GLY A 82 -5.12 -0.52 -3.00
CA GLY A 82 -5.51 -0.94 -1.66
C GLY A 82 -6.67 -0.09 -1.13
N GLY A 83 -6.56 1.23 -1.20
CA GLY A 83 -7.64 2.15 -0.80
C GLY A 83 -8.91 1.96 -1.62
N PHE A 84 -8.78 1.88 -2.95
CA PHE A 84 -9.93 1.74 -3.85
C PHE A 84 -10.67 0.41 -3.67
N LEU A 85 -9.93 -0.70 -3.55
CA LEU A 85 -10.52 -2.02 -3.32
C LEU A 85 -11.12 -2.14 -1.92
N MET A 86 -10.55 -1.49 -0.91
CA MET A 86 -11.13 -1.40 0.43
C MET A 86 -12.44 -0.61 0.43
N ALA A 87 -12.52 0.50 -0.31
CA ALA A 87 -13.76 1.26 -0.47
C ALA A 87 -14.86 0.45 -1.18
N ASN A 88 -14.48 -0.55 -1.98
CA ASN A 88 -15.38 -1.50 -2.63
C ASN A 88 -15.62 -2.80 -1.82
N GLU A 89 -15.29 -2.79 -0.51
CA GLU A 89 -15.54 -3.90 0.42
C GLU A 89 -14.93 -5.25 -0.01
N ARG A 90 -13.78 -5.21 -0.71
CA ARG A 90 -13.09 -6.43 -1.17
C ARG A 90 -12.05 -6.91 -0.18
N ARG A 91 -12.07 -8.21 0.13
CA ARG A 91 -11.02 -8.84 0.97
C ARG A 91 -9.63 -8.71 0.38
N LEU A 92 -9.49 -8.72 -0.95
CA LEU A 92 -8.21 -8.48 -1.60
C LEU A 92 -7.70 -7.06 -1.37
N GLY A 93 -8.59 -6.06 -1.31
CA GLY A 93 -8.19 -4.67 -1.04
C GLY A 93 -7.48 -4.53 0.30
N TYR A 94 -8.04 -5.14 1.34
CA TYR A 94 -7.42 -5.15 2.66
C TYR A 94 -6.03 -5.84 2.66
N ARG A 95 -5.89 -6.95 1.93
CA ARG A 95 -4.59 -7.64 1.79
C ARG A 95 -3.57 -6.78 1.06
N VAL A 96 -3.98 -6.16 -0.05
CA VAL A 96 -3.12 -5.24 -0.83
C VAL A 96 -2.71 -4.04 0.03
N ALA A 97 -3.65 -3.46 0.77
CA ALA A 97 -3.38 -2.37 1.71
C ALA A 97 -2.40 -2.77 2.81
N LEU A 98 -2.51 -3.99 3.36
CA LEU A 98 -1.59 -4.50 4.36
C LEU A 98 -0.18 -4.65 3.78
N VAL A 99 -0.06 -5.26 2.59
CA VAL A 99 1.23 -5.39 1.89
C VAL A 99 1.82 -4.02 1.57
N ALA A 100 1.01 -3.08 1.10
CA ALA A 100 1.42 -1.71 0.81
C ALA A 100 1.91 -1.00 2.09
N ALA A 101 1.21 -1.14 3.21
CA ALA A 101 1.58 -0.53 4.49
C ALA A 101 2.92 -1.05 5.04
N PHE A 102 3.21 -2.34 4.85
CA PHE A 102 4.50 -2.92 5.25
C PHE A 102 5.61 -2.71 4.22
N SER A 103 5.28 -2.33 2.99
CA SER A 103 6.25 -2.19 1.90
C SER A 103 7.39 -1.20 2.19
N PRO A 104 7.19 -0.03 2.84
CA PRO A 104 8.28 0.90 3.11
C PRO A 104 9.33 0.27 4.04
N PHE A 105 8.90 -0.46 5.06
CA PHE A 105 9.82 -1.14 5.97
C PHE A 105 10.63 -2.22 5.26
N LEU A 106 9.99 -3.08 4.45
CA LEU A 106 10.70 -4.16 3.77
C LEU A 106 11.63 -3.64 2.66
N LEU A 107 11.16 -2.67 1.88
CA LEU A 107 11.90 -2.15 0.73
C LEU A 107 13.04 -1.23 1.14
N ARG A 108 12.90 -0.45 2.21
CA ARG A 108 14.01 0.38 2.72
C ARG A 108 15.21 -0.47 3.13
N PHE A 109 15.01 -1.66 3.72
CA PHE A 109 16.12 -2.57 4.04
C PHE A 109 16.86 -3.07 2.79
N TRP A 110 16.15 -3.28 1.68
CA TRP A 110 16.76 -3.69 0.42
C TRP A 110 17.45 -2.53 -0.30
N ILE A 111 16.80 -1.36 -0.35
CA ILE A 111 17.26 -0.17 -1.09
C ILE A 111 18.44 0.49 -0.37
N LEU A 112 18.36 0.67 0.94
CA LEU A 112 19.39 1.30 1.78
C LEU A 112 20.36 0.26 2.36
N SER A 113 20.61 -0.82 1.62
CA SER A 113 21.52 -1.92 2.01
C SER A 113 23.00 -1.54 1.97
N GLY A 114 23.35 -0.36 1.46
CA GLY A 114 24.72 0.14 1.39
C GLY A 114 25.39 0.35 2.76
N PRO A 115 26.73 0.38 2.81
CA PRO A 115 27.51 0.52 4.05
C PRO A 115 27.41 1.91 4.67
N TYR A 116 26.94 2.91 3.93
CA TYR A 116 26.83 4.30 4.37
C TYR A 116 25.55 4.60 5.17
N TYR A 117 24.61 3.65 5.25
CA TYR A 117 23.32 3.85 5.90
C TYR A 117 23.26 3.10 7.23
N SER A 118 22.90 3.82 8.30
CA SER A 118 22.71 3.22 9.62
C SER A 118 21.41 2.42 9.68
N LEU A 119 21.25 1.60 10.73
CA LEU A 119 19.99 0.88 10.97
C LEU A 119 18.80 1.85 11.14
N TRP A 120 19.04 3.02 11.73
CA TRP A 120 18.00 4.04 11.90
C TRP A 120 17.55 4.65 10.58
N ASP A 121 18.45 4.84 9.61
CA ASP A 121 18.09 5.33 8.28
C ASP A 121 17.22 4.32 7.52
N ARG A 122 17.48 3.02 7.72
CA ARG A 122 16.68 1.93 7.11
C ARG A 122 15.27 1.85 7.66
N ILE A 123 15.09 2.16 8.94
CA ILE A 123 13.77 2.17 9.58
C ILE A 123 13.01 3.45 9.23
N SER A 124 13.63 4.61 9.44
CA SER A 124 13.02 5.93 9.25
C SER A 124 12.87 6.34 7.79
N GLY A 125 13.66 5.77 6.87
CA GLY A 125 13.73 6.27 5.49
C GLY A 125 14.32 7.67 5.39
N ARG A 126 14.92 8.20 6.47
CA ARG A 126 15.40 9.59 6.63
C ARG A 126 14.27 10.65 6.59
N ASP A 127 13.01 10.21 6.75
CA ASP A 127 11.85 11.08 6.89
C ASP A 127 11.00 10.66 8.10
N THR A 128 11.06 11.45 9.16
CA THR A 128 10.31 11.20 10.40
C THR A 128 8.79 11.30 10.20
N ILE A 129 8.34 12.20 9.31
CA ILE A 129 6.90 12.40 9.09
C ILE A 129 6.35 11.25 8.24
N GLY A 130 7.06 10.85 7.18
CA GLY A 130 6.74 9.66 6.41
C GLY A 130 6.68 8.40 7.27
N LEU A 131 7.67 8.20 8.16
CA LEU A 131 7.65 7.10 9.14
C LEU A 131 6.37 7.13 10.01
N LEU A 132 5.96 8.31 10.50
CA LEU A 132 4.77 8.43 11.33
C LEU A 132 3.53 7.95 10.57
N PHE A 133 3.38 8.34 9.29
CA PHE A 133 2.26 7.88 8.48
C PHE A 133 2.30 6.38 8.21
N ASP A 134 3.48 5.81 7.94
CA ASP A 134 3.64 4.36 7.72
C ASP A 134 3.24 3.55 8.96
N VAL A 135 3.70 3.98 10.13
CA VAL A 135 3.37 3.34 11.42
C VAL A 135 1.90 3.51 11.74
N ALA A 136 1.34 4.71 11.57
CA ALA A 136 -0.08 4.98 11.80
C ALA A 136 -0.97 4.12 10.88
N LEU A 137 -0.61 4.00 9.61
CA LEU A 137 -1.32 3.17 8.64
C LEU A 137 -1.29 1.68 9.06
N CYS A 138 -0.13 1.16 9.43
CA CYS A 138 0.00 -0.21 9.93
C CYS A 138 -0.87 -0.43 11.19
N ALA A 139 -0.81 0.49 12.14
CA ALA A 139 -1.58 0.42 13.37
C ALA A 139 -3.09 0.43 13.11
N LEU A 140 -3.58 1.30 12.22
CA LEU A 140 -4.99 1.42 11.89
C LEU A 140 -5.53 0.22 11.11
N LEU A 141 -4.74 -0.34 10.18
CA LEU A 141 -5.12 -1.56 9.48
C LEU A 141 -5.18 -2.77 10.43
N LEU A 142 -4.21 -2.91 11.33
CA LEU A 142 -4.15 -4.02 12.29
C LEU A 142 -5.09 -3.86 13.49
N HIS A 143 -5.64 -2.66 13.68
CA HIS A 143 -6.55 -2.36 14.78
C HIS A 143 -7.74 -3.36 14.82
N PRO A 144 -8.16 -3.85 15.99
CA PRO A 144 -9.22 -4.87 16.11
C PRO A 144 -10.51 -4.48 15.37
N MET A 145 -10.93 -3.22 15.49
CA MET A 145 -12.11 -2.70 14.76
C MET A 145 -12.00 -2.85 13.24
N SER A 146 -10.83 -2.58 12.66
CA SER A 146 -10.58 -2.74 11.22
C SER A 146 -10.61 -4.22 10.81
N ARG A 147 -10.03 -5.10 11.63
CA ARG A 147 -9.98 -6.55 11.38
C ARG A 147 -11.35 -7.22 11.50
N GLU A 148 -12.14 -6.85 12.49
CA GLU A 148 -13.50 -7.37 12.69
C GLU A 148 -14.42 -6.93 11.56
N HIS A 149 -14.37 -5.65 11.18
CA HIS A 149 -15.17 -5.14 10.06
C HIS A 149 -14.83 -5.85 8.75
N GLN A 150 -13.54 -5.98 8.42
CA GLN A 150 -13.08 -6.71 7.24
C GLN A 150 -13.49 -8.20 7.26
N ARG A 151 -13.56 -8.83 8.44
CA ARG A 151 -13.97 -10.23 8.54
C ARG A 151 -15.46 -10.41 8.23
N VAL A 152 -16.31 -9.50 8.70
CA VAL A 152 -17.77 -9.61 8.59
C VAL A 152 -18.28 -9.08 7.24
N TRP A 153 -17.81 -7.91 6.81
CA TRP A 153 -18.41 -7.18 5.70
C TRP A 153 -17.71 -7.43 4.36
N TYR A 154 -16.39 -7.63 4.37
CA TYR A 154 -15.67 -7.79 3.11
C TYR A 154 -15.92 -9.16 2.51
N ARG A 155 -16.10 -9.19 1.19
CA ARG A 155 -16.27 -10.40 0.39
C ARG A 155 -15.01 -10.79 -0.37
#